data_AF-A0A937RI62-F1
#
_entry.id   AF-A0A937RI62-F1
#
_cell.length_a   1.000
_cell.length_b   1.000
_cell.length_c   1.000
_cell.angle_alpha   90.00
_cell.angle_beta   90.00
_cell.angle_gamma   90.00
#
_symmetry.space_group_name_H-M   'P 1'
#
loop_
_entity.id
_entity.type
_entity.pdbx_description
1 polymer ?
#
loop_
_entity_poly.entity_id
_entity_poly.type
_entity_poly.pdbx_seq_one_letter_code
_entity_poly.pdbx_strand_id
1 'polypeptide(L)'
;MTAAPRTGTATPTAEPVPPGEATTERRLARLEAERSILRTFARFFRLVDTREHERVAARCLTPDATLDCHVPAFHRLRGHDEFTRHLLTVVAPRSQMVAHVPGLAVIDWDEDGQPSLSAYTTVWHWYTVNAHHGDLRPADWTTIGLVEDDYRLHDGRWLIAHRRVTPVAGLVAAGSPPPPAAAHDRPGA
;
A
#
# COMPACT_ATOMS: atom_id res chain seq x y z
N MET A 1 47.60 -52.25 38.91
CA MET A 1 46.28 -51.58 38.90
C MET A 1 46.41 -50.34 38.04
N THR A 2 45.91 -50.44 36.80
CA THR A 2 46.10 -49.46 35.72
C THR A 2 44.80 -48.65 35.60
N ALA A 3 44.87 -47.33 35.72
CA ALA A 3 43.73 -46.44 35.47
C ALA A 3 43.97 -45.67 34.17
N ALA A 4 43.04 -45.82 33.22
CA ALA A 4 43.06 -45.16 31.91
C ALA A 4 42.50 -43.72 31.98
N PRO A 5 42.95 -42.80 31.11
CA PRO A 5 42.41 -41.45 31.06
C PRO A 5 41.13 -41.36 30.19
N ARG A 6 40.20 -40.50 30.63
CA ARG A 6 38.92 -40.20 29.98
C ARG A 6 39.13 -39.35 28.72
N THR A 7 38.58 -39.80 27.60
CA THR A 7 38.41 -39.02 26.36
C THR A 7 37.34 -37.95 26.56
N GLY A 8 37.73 -36.68 26.50
CA GLY A 8 36.81 -35.54 26.40
C GLY A 8 36.33 -35.37 24.96
N THR A 9 35.01 -35.40 24.76
CA THR A 9 34.34 -34.96 23.53
C THR A 9 34.44 -33.44 23.40
N ALA A 10 35.15 -32.97 22.39
CA ALA A 10 35.18 -31.57 22.01
C ALA A 10 33.86 -31.19 21.31
N THR A 11 33.14 -30.23 21.88
CA THR A 11 32.00 -29.55 21.24
C THR A 11 32.54 -28.70 20.08
N PRO A 12 31.94 -28.75 18.87
CA PRO A 12 32.35 -27.88 17.77
C PRO A 12 31.97 -26.44 18.12
N THR A 13 32.99 -25.60 18.27
CA THR A 13 32.86 -24.15 18.39
C THR A 13 32.32 -23.61 17.07
N ALA A 14 31.12 -23.03 17.07
CA ALA A 14 30.60 -22.32 15.91
C ALA A 14 31.57 -21.16 15.59
N GLU A 15 32.19 -21.21 14.40
CA GLU A 15 33.05 -20.14 13.95
C GLU A 15 32.24 -18.84 13.78
N PRO A 16 32.75 -17.70 14.25
CA PRO A 16 32.08 -16.41 14.09
C PRO A 16 32.08 -15.99 12.61
N VAL A 17 30.90 -15.63 12.11
CA VAL A 17 30.68 -15.13 10.75
C VAL A 17 31.57 -13.90 10.48
N PRO A 18 32.32 -13.85 9.37
CA PRO A 18 33.21 -12.74 9.06
C PRO A 18 32.44 -11.41 8.86
N PRO A 19 33.01 -10.27 9.27
CA PRO A 19 32.32 -8.97 9.31
C PRO A 19 31.84 -8.45 7.94
N GLY A 20 32.38 -8.95 6.83
CA GLY A 20 31.96 -8.60 5.46
C GLY A 20 30.70 -9.32 4.97
N GLU A 21 30.39 -10.48 5.53
CA GLU A 21 29.25 -11.32 5.12
C GLU A 21 27.94 -10.78 5.70
N ALA A 22 27.94 -10.44 7.00
CA ALA A 22 26.81 -9.80 7.68
C ALA A 22 26.40 -8.44 7.06
N THR A 23 27.35 -7.72 6.44
CA THR A 23 27.06 -6.45 5.74
C THR A 23 26.44 -6.69 4.36
N THR A 24 26.88 -7.73 3.65
CA THR A 24 26.33 -8.13 2.35
C THR A 24 24.93 -8.70 2.49
N GLU A 25 24.70 -9.59 3.47
CA GLU A 25 23.39 -10.17 3.77
C GLU A 25 22.36 -9.10 4.12
N ARG A 26 22.73 -8.12 4.95
CA ARG A 26 21.84 -6.98 5.29
C ARG A 26 21.49 -6.13 4.08
N ARG A 27 22.46 -5.86 3.19
CA ARG A 27 22.21 -5.13 1.94
C ARG A 27 21.28 -5.90 1.02
N LEU A 28 21.48 -7.22 0.88
CA LEU A 28 20.61 -8.07 0.08
C LEU A 28 19.19 -8.10 0.64
N ALA A 29 19.04 -8.31 1.96
CA ALA A 29 17.75 -8.29 2.63
C ALA A 29 17.01 -6.97 2.43
N ARG A 30 17.73 -5.83 2.47
CA ARG A 30 17.16 -4.51 2.18
C ARG A 30 16.68 -4.38 0.73
N LEU A 31 17.47 -4.81 -0.25
CA LEU A 31 17.06 -4.81 -1.67
C LEU A 31 15.84 -5.71 -1.91
N GLU A 32 15.78 -6.87 -1.25
CA GLU A 32 14.63 -7.77 -1.32
C GLU A 32 13.38 -7.15 -0.70
N ALA A 33 13.53 -6.46 0.45
CA ALA A 33 12.48 -5.71 1.10
C ALA A 33 11.95 -4.59 0.20
N GLU A 34 12.83 -3.76 -0.36
CA GLU A 34 12.47 -2.67 -1.29
C GLU A 34 11.71 -3.22 -2.51
N ARG A 35 12.17 -4.32 -3.10
CA ARG A 35 11.47 -4.97 -4.21
C ARG A 35 10.10 -5.51 -3.80
N SER A 36 9.96 -6.01 -2.57
CA SER A 36 8.69 -6.48 -2.01
C SER A 36 7.72 -5.31 -1.80
N ILE A 37 8.20 -4.20 -1.24
CA ILE A 37 7.46 -2.95 -1.02
C ILE A 37 6.92 -2.41 -2.34
N LEU A 38 7.76 -2.28 -3.37
CA LEU A 38 7.34 -1.80 -4.70
C LEU A 38 6.26 -2.69 -5.32
N ARG A 39 6.35 -4.02 -5.12
CA ARG A 39 5.31 -4.95 -5.57
C ARG A 39 4.00 -4.76 -4.82
N THR A 40 4.04 -4.55 -3.52
CA THR A 40 2.84 -4.27 -2.70
C THR A 40 2.20 -2.96 -3.13
N PHE A 41 3.00 -1.91 -3.32
CA PHE A 41 2.57 -0.60 -3.79
C PHE A 41 1.84 -0.68 -5.13
N ALA A 42 2.47 -1.27 -6.15
CA ALA A 42 1.88 -1.43 -7.48
C ALA A 42 0.65 -2.37 -7.46
N ARG A 43 0.68 -3.43 -6.64
CA ARG A 43 -0.44 -4.37 -6.50
C ARG A 43 -1.69 -3.68 -5.94
N PHE A 44 -1.53 -2.76 -4.99
CA PHE A 44 -2.67 -2.03 -4.44
C PHE A 44 -3.48 -1.37 -5.55
N PHE A 45 -2.82 -0.59 -6.40
CA PHE A 45 -3.48 0.11 -7.50
C PHE A 45 -4.04 -0.84 -8.54
N ARG A 46 -3.27 -1.87 -8.93
CA ARG A 46 -3.75 -2.87 -9.87
C ARG A 46 -5.05 -3.52 -9.42
N LEU A 47 -5.16 -3.92 -8.14
CA LEU A 47 -6.37 -4.54 -7.62
C LEU A 47 -7.57 -3.58 -7.60
N VAL A 48 -7.33 -2.28 -7.35
CA VAL A 48 -8.37 -1.25 -7.44
C VAL A 48 -8.81 -1.06 -8.91
N ASP A 49 -7.86 -0.91 -9.84
CA ASP A 49 -8.12 -0.69 -11.26
C ASP A 49 -8.82 -1.89 -11.91
N THR A 50 -8.50 -3.12 -11.49
CA THR A 50 -9.17 -4.36 -11.95
C THR A 50 -10.42 -4.71 -11.15
N ARG A 51 -10.85 -3.83 -10.24
CA ARG A 51 -12.07 -3.97 -9.41
C ARG A 51 -12.09 -5.22 -8.53
N GLU A 52 -10.93 -5.74 -8.16
CA GLU A 52 -10.78 -6.83 -7.18
C GLU A 52 -10.79 -6.28 -5.74
N HIS A 53 -11.80 -5.46 -5.43
CA HIS A 53 -11.85 -4.63 -4.22
C HIS A 53 -11.78 -5.45 -2.93
N GLU A 54 -12.41 -6.63 -2.88
CA GLU A 54 -12.39 -7.49 -1.67
C GLU A 54 -10.99 -7.99 -1.33
N ARG A 55 -10.05 -7.96 -2.29
CA ARG A 55 -8.70 -8.49 -2.12
C ARG A 55 -7.70 -7.44 -1.68
N VAL A 56 -8.01 -6.14 -1.85
CA VAL A 56 -7.04 -5.05 -1.65
C VAL A 56 -6.48 -5.07 -0.23
N ALA A 57 -7.36 -5.07 0.78
CA ALA A 57 -6.94 -5.03 2.18
C ALA A 57 -6.08 -6.24 2.56
N ALA A 58 -6.59 -7.45 2.33
CA ALA A 58 -5.92 -8.70 2.67
C ALA A 58 -4.56 -8.91 1.97
N ARG A 59 -4.34 -8.26 0.82
CA ARG A 59 -3.12 -8.43 0.01
C ARG A 59 -2.10 -7.33 0.18
N CYS A 60 -2.50 -6.15 0.63
CA CYS A 60 -1.64 -4.96 0.62
C CYS A 60 -1.55 -4.25 1.98
N LEU A 61 -2.49 -4.46 2.89
CA LEU A 61 -2.57 -3.73 4.16
C LEU A 61 -2.26 -4.64 5.34
N THR A 62 -1.63 -4.10 6.40
CA THR A 62 -1.67 -4.78 7.71
C THR A 62 -3.11 -4.77 8.26
N PRO A 63 -3.48 -5.73 9.15
CA PRO A 63 -4.85 -5.82 9.67
C PRO A 63 -5.36 -4.55 10.37
N ASP A 64 -4.45 -3.81 10.98
CA ASP A 64 -4.63 -2.56 11.72
C ASP A 64 -4.28 -1.31 10.90
N ALA A 65 -4.07 -1.44 9.59
CA ALA A 65 -3.59 -0.34 8.76
C ALA A 65 -4.53 0.87 8.80
N THR A 66 -3.97 2.06 8.67
CA THR A 66 -4.75 3.31 8.62
C THR A 66 -4.52 4.05 7.32
N LEU A 67 -5.57 4.65 6.77
CA LEU A 67 -5.52 5.38 5.51
C LEU A 67 -6.11 6.78 5.68
N ASP A 68 -5.30 7.79 5.41
CA ASP A 68 -5.63 9.20 5.47
C ASP A 68 -5.71 9.78 4.06
N CYS A 69 -6.91 9.87 3.52
CA CYS A 69 -7.16 10.36 2.18
C CYS A 69 -7.66 11.79 2.24
N HIS A 70 -6.91 12.75 1.68
CA HIS A 70 -7.30 14.16 1.60
C HIS A 70 -7.95 14.54 0.26
N VAL A 71 -8.24 13.55 -0.60
CA VAL A 71 -8.78 13.74 -1.96
C VAL A 71 -10.01 12.83 -2.13
N PRO A 72 -11.18 13.36 -2.55
CA PRO A 72 -11.51 14.78 -2.76
C PRO A 72 -11.69 15.57 -1.45
N ALA A 73 -11.85 14.89 -0.33
CA ALA A 73 -12.03 15.47 0.99
C ALA A 73 -11.41 14.55 2.03
N PHE A 74 -11.00 15.12 3.17
CA PHE A 74 -10.41 14.34 4.25
C PHE A 74 -11.36 13.26 4.76
N HIS A 75 -10.86 12.03 4.78
CA HIS A 75 -11.45 10.93 5.51
C HIS A 75 -10.35 9.97 5.95
N ARG A 76 -10.63 9.26 7.06
CA ARG A 76 -9.75 8.26 7.63
C ARG A 76 -10.46 6.90 7.64
N LEU A 77 -9.78 5.86 7.18
CA LEU A 77 -10.25 4.47 7.24
C LEU A 77 -9.29 3.65 8.11
N ARG A 78 -9.81 2.70 8.88
CA ARG A 78 -9.01 1.87 9.81
C ARG A 78 -9.30 0.38 9.63
N GLY A 79 -8.24 -0.37 9.39
CA GLY A 79 -8.25 -1.81 9.26
C GLY A 79 -8.96 -2.31 8.00
N HIS A 80 -8.92 -3.63 7.83
CA HIS A 80 -9.39 -4.30 6.61
C HIS A 80 -10.89 -4.12 6.38
N ASP A 81 -11.70 -4.28 7.42
CA ASP A 81 -13.17 -4.29 7.28
C ASP A 81 -13.72 -2.93 6.87
N GLU A 82 -13.25 -1.85 7.51
CA GLU A 82 -13.70 -0.50 7.19
C GLU A 82 -13.27 -0.11 5.77
N PHE A 83 -12.01 -0.39 5.42
CA PHE A 83 -11.48 -0.11 4.09
C PHE A 83 -12.24 -0.88 3.00
N THR A 84 -12.43 -2.19 3.18
CA THR A 84 -13.13 -3.04 2.20
C THR A 84 -14.58 -2.61 2.05
N ARG A 85 -15.27 -2.33 3.16
CA ARG A 85 -16.64 -1.80 3.15
C ARG A 85 -16.71 -0.49 2.37
N HIS A 86 -15.78 0.43 2.61
CA HIS A 86 -15.71 1.70 1.88
C HIS A 86 -15.55 1.49 0.37
N LEU A 87 -14.63 0.62 -0.06
CA LEU A 87 -14.48 0.33 -1.49
C LEU A 87 -15.77 -0.23 -2.10
N LEU A 88 -16.43 -1.16 -1.42
CA LEU A 88 -17.62 -1.83 -1.96
C LEU A 88 -18.89 -0.97 -1.95
N THR A 89 -19.08 -0.12 -0.93
CA THR A 89 -20.35 0.61 -0.75
C THR A 89 -20.25 2.08 -1.18
N VAL A 90 -19.06 2.68 -1.16
CA VAL A 90 -18.85 4.09 -1.50
C VAL A 90 -18.21 4.24 -2.88
N VAL A 91 -17.13 3.52 -3.16
CA VAL A 91 -16.34 3.71 -4.38
C VAL A 91 -16.92 2.94 -5.56
N ALA A 92 -17.09 1.62 -5.42
CA ALA A 92 -17.49 0.73 -6.50
C ALA A 92 -18.80 1.14 -7.21
N PRO A 93 -19.89 1.56 -6.50
CA PRO A 93 -21.14 1.91 -7.17
C PRO A 93 -21.03 3.15 -8.07
N ARG A 94 -20.10 4.07 -7.76
CA ARG A 94 -19.92 5.34 -8.49
C ARG A 94 -18.88 5.23 -9.60
N SER A 95 -17.97 4.27 -9.52
CA SER A 95 -16.83 4.13 -10.42
C SER A 95 -17.12 3.16 -11.56
N GLN A 96 -17.15 3.66 -12.79
CA GLN A 96 -17.18 2.85 -14.00
C GLN A 96 -15.78 2.34 -14.37
N MET A 97 -14.77 3.19 -14.31
CA MET A 97 -13.37 2.82 -14.54
C MET A 97 -12.48 3.74 -13.72
N VAL A 98 -11.32 3.23 -13.33
CA VAL A 98 -10.26 4.01 -12.71
C VAL A 98 -8.92 3.52 -13.25
N ALA A 99 -7.99 4.44 -13.43
CA ALA A 99 -6.62 4.12 -13.76
C ALA A 99 -5.67 4.92 -12.86
N HIS A 100 -4.85 4.22 -12.09
CA HIS A 100 -3.80 4.84 -11.31
C HIS A 100 -2.48 4.72 -12.07
N VAL A 101 -1.82 5.86 -12.29
CA VAL A 101 -0.50 5.96 -12.91
C VAL A 101 0.47 6.45 -11.84
N PRO A 102 1.09 5.52 -11.07
CA PRO A 102 2.12 5.90 -10.12
C PRO A 102 3.37 6.38 -10.86
N GLY A 103 3.94 7.49 -10.39
CA GLY A 103 5.23 8.01 -10.81
C GLY A 103 6.40 7.24 -10.18
N LEU A 104 7.58 7.85 -10.21
CA LEU A 104 8.76 7.27 -9.56
C LEU A 104 8.53 7.18 -8.05
N ALA A 105 8.62 5.96 -7.52
CA ALA A 105 8.59 5.71 -6.09
C ALA A 105 9.99 5.85 -5.49
N VAL A 106 10.08 6.58 -4.38
CA VAL A 106 11.28 6.71 -3.56
C VAL A 106 11.03 5.95 -2.28
N ILE A 107 11.98 5.09 -1.87
CA ILE A 107 11.93 4.37 -0.61
C ILE A 107 13.03 4.89 0.30
N ASP A 108 12.64 5.40 1.45
CA ASP A 108 13.53 5.83 2.51
C ASP A 108 13.45 4.85 3.68
N TRP A 109 14.52 4.79 4.45
CA TRP A 109 14.58 3.97 5.66
C TRP A 109 15.07 4.86 6.79
N ASP A 110 14.36 4.86 7.91
CA ASP A 110 14.79 5.58 9.09
C ASP A 110 15.91 4.86 9.86
N GLU A 111 16.33 5.46 10.97
CA GLU A 111 17.40 4.93 11.83
C GLU A 111 17.04 3.59 12.49
N ASP A 112 15.74 3.33 12.70
CA ASP A 112 15.20 2.10 13.27
C ASP A 112 15.02 1.00 12.21
N GLY A 113 15.32 1.31 10.94
CA GLY A 113 15.18 0.39 9.82
C GLY A 113 13.73 0.18 9.40
N GLN A 114 12.86 1.16 9.66
CA GLN A 114 11.48 1.18 9.22
C GLN A 114 11.39 1.87 7.84
N PRO A 115 10.88 1.19 6.80
CA PRO A 115 10.80 1.75 5.47
C PRO A 115 9.53 2.57 5.25
N SER A 116 9.68 3.68 4.55
CA SER A 116 8.60 4.49 4.01
C SER A 116 8.76 4.67 2.49
N LEU A 117 7.65 4.86 1.78
CA LEU A 117 7.64 5.09 0.34
C LEU A 117 6.88 6.37 0.05
N SER A 118 7.42 7.21 -0.84
CA SER A 118 6.71 8.35 -1.41
C SER A 118 6.65 8.27 -2.93
N ALA A 119 5.49 8.62 -3.50
CA ALA A 119 5.31 8.67 -4.95
C ALA A 119 4.17 9.61 -5.33
N TYR A 120 4.41 10.46 -6.35
CA TYR A 120 3.32 11.14 -7.04
C TYR A 120 2.50 10.12 -7.83
N THR A 121 1.17 10.19 -7.75
CA THR A 121 0.27 9.31 -8.49
C THR A 121 -0.78 10.15 -9.19
N THR A 122 -0.90 9.96 -10.51
CA THR A 122 -2.01 10.53 -11.29
C THR A 122 -3.14 9.53 -11.33
N VAL A 123 -4.36 9.95 -11.04
CA VAL A 123 -5.53 9.08 -11.06
C VAL A 123 -6.57 9.62 -12.04
N TRP A 124 -7.04 8.74 -12.90
CA TRP A 124 -8.06 9.02 -13.91
C TRP A 124 -9.35 8.29 -13.52
N HIS A 125 -10.45 9.02 -13.45
CA HIS A 125 -11.74 8.49 -13.01
C HIS A 125 -12.78 8.61 -14.12
N TRP A 126 -13.52 7.53 -14.33
CA TRP A 126 -14.74 7.50 -15.13
C TRP A 126 -15.88 7.06 -14.23
N TYR A 127 -16.90 7.90 -14.07
CA TYR A 127 -18.04 7.67 -13.20
C TYR A 127 -19.21 7.03 -13.93
N THR A 128 -19.94 6.20 -13.20
CA THR A 128 -21.13 5.47 -13.70
C THR A 128 -22.19 6.42 -14.27
N VAL A 129 -22.36 7.62 -13.68
CA VAL A 129 -23.34 8.61 -14.14
C VAL A 129 -23.12 9.05 -15.60
N ASN A 130 -21.87 9.04 -16.06
CA ASN A 130 -21.47 9.45 -17.41
C ASN A 130 -21.24 8.25 -18.36
N ALA A 131 -21.58 7.03 -17.93
CA ALA A 131 -21.37 5.81 -18.72
C ALA A 131 -22.09 5.81 -20.08
N HIS A 132 -23.20 6.55 -20.19
CA HIS A 132 -23.97 6.70 -21.42
C HIS A 132 -23.21 7.38 -22.58
N HIS A 133 -22.08 8.05 -22.29
CA HIS A 133 -21.19 8.60 -23.31
C HIS A 133 -20.19 7.57 -23.90
N GLY A 134 -20.26 6.31 -23.45
CA GLY A 134 -19.41 5.22 -23.93
C GLY A 134 -18.06 5.10 -23.21
N ASP A 135 -17.34 4.01 -23.52
CA ASP A 135 -16.11 3.64 -22.82
C ASP A 135 -14.86 4.39 -23.32
N LEU A 136 -14.89 4.91 -24.55
CA LEU A 136 -13.76 5.66 -25.15
C LEU A 136 -13.80 7.17 -24.84
N ARG A 137 -14.70 7.62 -23.95
CA ARG A 137 -14.83 9.03 -23.60
C ARG A 137 -13.64 9.52 -22.75
N PRO A 138 -13.37 10.84 -22.69
CA PRO A 138 -12.43 11.41 -21.75
C PRO A 138 -12.76 11.05 -20.29
N ALA A 139 -11.74 11.03 -19.42
CA ALA A 139 -11.97 10.87 -17.98
C ALA A 139 -12.84 12.01 -17.44
N ASP A 140 -13.73 11.67 -16.51
CA ASP A 140 -14.63 12.62 -15.86
C ASP A 140 -13.88 13.50 -14.85
N TRP A 141 -12.88 12.92 -14.19
CA TRP A 141 -12.01 13.61 -13.23
C TRP A 141 -10.59 13.07 -13.30
N THR A 142 -9.61 13.97 -13.22
CA THR A 142 -8.20 13.64 -13.07
C THR A 142 -7.60 14.43 -11.92
N THR A 143 -6.86 13.74 -11.07
CA THR A 143 -6.19 14.33 -9.90
C THR A 143 -4.77 13.81 -9.77
N ILE A 144 -3.90 14.60 -9.13
CA ILE A 144 -2.52 14.23 -8.82
C ILE A 144 -2.35 14.33 -7.31
N GLY A 145 -2.07 13.19 -6.69
CA GLY A 145 -1.79 13.09 -5.26
C GLY A 145 -0.34 12.69 -5.00
N LEU A 146 0.19 13.11 -3.86
CA LEU A 146 1.35 12.50 -3.23
C LEU A 146 0.84 11.37 -2.34
N VAL A 147 1.31 10.15 -2.62
CA VAL A 147 1.07 8.98 -1.79
C VAL A 147 2.30 8.77 -0.93
N GLU A 148 2.10 8.72 0.38
CA GLU A 148 3.12 8.45 1.39
C GLU A 148 2.68 7.20 2.16
N ASP A 149 3.51 6.17 2.19
CA ASP A 149 3.20 4.90 2.81
C ASP A 149 4.27 4.52 3.82
N ASP A 150 3.85 4.06 5.00
CA ASP A 150 4.73 3.35 5.94
C ASP A 150 4.48 1.85 5.81
N TYR A 151 5.55 1.05 5.77
CA TYR A 151 5.47 -0.40 5.56
C TYR A 151 5.92 -1.18 6.77
N ARG A 152 5.16 -2.20 7.18
CA ARG A 152 5.56 -3.12 8.24
C ARG A 152 5.66 -4.54 7.73
N LEU A 153 6.66 -5.26 8.20
CA LEU A 153 6.78 -6.70 7.96
C LEU A 153 5.70 -7.44 8.76
N HIS A 154 4.80 -8.13 8.07
CA HIS A 154 3.72 -8.91 8.66
C HIS A 154 3.63 -10.25 7.94
N ASP A 155 3.80 -11.35 8.68
CA ASP A 155 3.84 -12.72 8.16
C ASP A 155 4.80 -12.88 6.96
N GLY A 156 6.01 -12.33 7.08
CA GLY A 156 7.04 -12.39 6.04
C GLY A 156 6.76 -11.51 4.80
N ARG A 157 5.75 -10.63 4.85
CA ARG A 157 5.38 -9.73 3.76
C ARG A 157 5.47 -8.27 4.20
N TRP A 158 6.04 -7.42 3.37
CA TRP A 158 5.99 -5.97 3.57
C TRP A 158 4.63 -5.45 3.12
N LEU A 159 3.82 -5.02 4.08
CA LEU A 159 2.46 -4.52 3.88
C LEU A 159 2.37 -3.07 4.35
N ILE A 160 1.45 -2.32 3.75
CA ILE A 160 1.17 -0.93 4.10
C ILE A 160 0.52 -0.91 5.48
N ALA A 161 1.14 -0.22 6.43
CA ALA A 161 0.64 0.00 7.78
C ALA A 161 -0.03 1.38 7.92
N HIS A 162 0.48 2.38 7.21
CA HIS A 162 -0.16 3.67 7.07
C HIS A 162 -0.06 4.12 5.63
N ARG A 163 -1.12 4.73 5.11
CA ARG A 163 -1.11 5.43 3.83
C ARG A 163 -1.68 6.81 4.02
N ARG A 164 -0.99 7.82 3.53
CA ARG A 164 -1.47 9.19 3.43
C ARG A 164 -1.51 9.60 1.96
N VAL A 165 -2.60 10.21 1.56
CA VAL A 165 -2.77 10.74 0.20
C VAL A 165 -3.13 12.22 0.29
N THR A 166 -2.23 13.08 -0.18
CA THR A 166 -2.43 14.54 -0.21
C THR A 166 -2.48 15.07 -1.64
N PRO A 167 -3.32 16.08 -1.95
CA PRO A 167 -3.31 16.69 -3.29
C PRO A 167 -2.03 17.50 -3.50
N VAL A 168 -1.43 17.41 -4.70
CA VAL A 168 -0.22 18.17 -5.07
C VAL A 168 -0.53 19.30 -6.04
N ALA A 169 -1.57 19.16 -6.85
CA ALA A 169 -2.01 20.15 -7.82
C ALA A 169 -3.51 20.44 -7.63
N GLY A 170 -3.85 21.29 -6.65
CA GLY A 170 -5.25 21.65 -6.35
C GLY A 170 -6.19 20.44 -6.17
N LEU A 171 -7.50 20.66 -6.20
CA LEU A 171 -8.50 19.56 -6.14
C LEU A 171 -8.65 18.83 -7.49
N VAL A 172 -8.28 19.49 -8.59
CA VAL A 172 -8.55 19.06 -9.97
C VAL A 172 -7.34 19.38 -10.83
N ALA A 173 -6.78 18.35 -11.47
CA ALA A 173 -5.84 18.54 -12.58
C ALA A 173 -6.58 18.72 -13.91
N ALA A 174 -7.68 17.97 -14.11
CA ALA A 174 -8.64 18.15 -15.20
C ALA A 174 -10.02 17.55 -14.84
N GLY A 175 -11.10 18.03 -15.48
CA GLY A 175 -12.46 17.51 -15.29
C GLY A 175 -13.24 18.14 -14.13
N SER A 176 -14.22 17.41 -13.59
CA SER A 176 -15.05 17.86 -12.46
C SER A 176 -14.90 16.91 -11.26
N PRO A 177 -14.99 17.40 -10.00
CA PRO A 177 -14.87 16.55 -8.82
C PRO A 177 -15.96 15.45 -8.79
N PRO A 178 -15.76 14.39 -7.98
CA PRO A 178 -16.67 13.24 -7.92
C PRO A 178 -18.12 13.65 -7.66
N PRO A 179 -19.10 12.92 -8.23
CA PRO A 179 -20.49 13.13 -7.93
C PRO A 179 -20.75 12.92 -6.42
N PRO A 180 -21.76 13.62 -5.85
CA PRO A 180 -22.13 13.43 -4.46
C PRO A 180 -22.38 11.96 -4.13
N ALA A 181 -22.08 11.57 -2.90
CA ALA A 181 -22.57 10.30 -2.38
C ALA A 181 -24.09 10.29 -2.43
N ALA A 182 -24.69 9.17 -2.85
CA ALA A 182 -26.10 8.95 -2.56
C ALA A 182 -26.31 9.15 -1.05
N ALA A 183 -27.28 9.99 -0.69
CA ALA A 183 -27.61 10.18 0.71
C ALA A 183 -27.97 8.81 1.29
N HIS A 184 -27.21 8.36 2.29
CA HIS A 184 -27.75 7.34 3.17
C HIS A 184 -28.90 8.03 3.90
N ASP A 185 -30.13 7.62 3.63
CA ASP A 185 -31.25 7.92 4.50
C ASP A 185 -30.78 7.58 5.92
N ARG A 186 -30.61 8.61 6.75
CA ARG A 186 -30.50 8.39 8.18
C ARG A 186 -31.81 7.73 8.57
N PRO A 187 -31.82 6.50 9.12
CA PRO A 187 -33.02 6.02 9.77
C PRO A 187 -33.39 7.04 10.85
N GLY A 188 -34.67 7.39 10.88
CA GLY A 188 -35.22 8.60 11.47
C GLY A 188 -34.79 8.93 12.90
N ALA A 189 -34.89 10.23 13.16
CA ALA A 189 -34.91 10.84 14.49
C ALA A 189 -35.96 10.20 15.41
#